data_AF-A0A395YXL4-F1
#
_entry.id   AF-A0A395YXL4-F1
#
_cell.length_a   1.000
_cell.length_b   1.000
_cell.length_c   1.000
_cell.angle_alpha   90.00
_cell.angle_beta   90.00
_cell.angle_gamma   90.00
#
_symmetry.space_group_name_H-M   'P 1'
#
loop_
_entity.id
_entity.type
_entity.pdbx_description
1 polymer ?
#
loop_
_entity_poly.entity_id
_entity_poly.type
_entity_poly.pdbx_seq_one_letter_code
_entity_poly.pdbx_strand_id
1 'polypeptide(L)'
;MATLEEQKEYIRTNYKKLTGQFMAKMLGIRPEKVYALVKELGLKKQLPPPVIKPKADMGKNPTPIVPNGNDEGKIPLRIDCRTVILIPSTADPEEYRKSFLRKTNSKHSSLINSL
;
A
#
# COMPACT_ATOMS: atom_id res chain seq x y z
N MET A 1 -23.31 -23.66 1.28
CA MET A 1 -22.83 -22.81 2.37
C MET A 1 -22.25 -23.73 3.43
N ALA A 2 -20.96 -23.61 3.77
CA ALA A 2 -20.36 -24.45 4.81
C ALA A 2 -21.05 -24.19 6.15
N THR A 3 -21.33 -25.24 6.90
CA THR A 3 -21.92 -25.20 8.24
C THR A 3 -20.98 -24.51 9.23
N LEU A 4 -21.52 -24.10 10.38
CA LEU A 4 -20.72 -23.43 11.42
C LEU A 4 -19.58 -24.32 11.93
N GLU A 5 -19.81 -25.63 12.00
CA GLU A 5 -18.80 -26.58 12.49
C GLU A 5 -17.66 -26.77 11.49
N GLU A 6 -17.97 -26.89 10.19
CA GLU A 6 -16.97 -26.94 9.12
C GLU A 6 -16.12 -25.65 9.08
N GLN A 7 -16.74 -24.48 9.33
CA GLN A 7 -16.01 -23.22 9.43
C GLN A 7 -15.02 -23.23 10.61
N LYS A 8 -15.46 -23.71 11.77
CA LYS A 8 -14.60 -23.81 12.98
C LYS A 8 -13.45 -24.78 12.77
N GLU A 9 -13.70 -25.93 12.17
CA GLU A 9 -12.69 -26.95 11.88
C GLU A 9 -11.65 -26.45 10.86
N TYR A 10 -12.12 -25.79 9.79
CA TYR A 10 -11.23 -25.19 8.80
C TYR A 10 -10.32 -24.12 9.41
N ILE A 11 -10.88 -23.25 10.27
CA ILE A 11 -10.12 -22.23 10.99
C ILE A 11 -9.09 -22.87 11.93
N ARG A 12 -9.47 -23.88 12.73
CA ARG A 12 -8.53 -24.58 13.63
C ARG A 12 -7.31 -25.12 12.88
N THR A 13 -7.54 -25.76 11.74
CA THR A 13 -6.48 -26.41 10.95
C THR A 13 -5.56 -25.41 10.25
N ASN A 14 -6.10 -24.26 9.82
CA ASN A 14 -5.39 -23.33 8.95
C ASN A 14 -4.93 -22.03 9.62
N TYR A 15 -5.37 -21.72 10.84
CA TYR A 15 -5.11 -20.44 11.52
C TYR A 15 -3.62 -20.07 11.62
N LYS A 16 -2.74 -21.05 11.81
CA LYS A 16 -1.28 -20.84 11.87
C LYS A 16 -0.65 -20.62 10.49
N LYS A 17 -1.27 -21.15 9.43
CA LYS A 17 -0.74 -21.20 8.05
C LYS A 17 -1.24 -20.06 7.17
N LEU A 18 -2.50 -19.65 7.33
CA LEU A 18 -3.18 -18.69 6.46
C LEU A 18 -3.54 -17.39 7.19
N THR A 19 -3.77 -16.33 6.43
CA THR A 19 -4.27 -15.06 6.95
C THR A 19 -5.79 -15.11 7.12
N GLY A 20 -6.32 -14.30 8.04
CA GLY A 20 -7.77 -14.17 8.26
C GLY A 20 -8.53 -13.82 6.98
N GLN A 21 -7.99 -12.93 6.17
CA GLN A 21 -8.57 -12.55 4.87
C GLN A 21 -8.62 -13.71 3.88
N PHE A 22 -7.58 -14.54 3.81
CA PHE A 22 -7.57 -15.66 2.89
C PHE A 22 -8.56 -16.76 3.32
N MET A 23 -8.62 -17.04 4.62
CA MET A 23 -9.62 -17.97 5.16
C MET A 23 -11.06 -17.49 4.91
N ALA A 24 -11.30 -16.18 5.02
CA ALA A 24 -12.60 -15.58 4.72
C ALA A 24 -13.02 -15.82 3.27
N LYS A 25 -12.09 -15.65 2.32
CA LYS A 25 -12.30 -15.92 0.90
C LYS A 25 -12.64 -17.39 0.64
N MET A 26 -11.92 -18.32 1.27
CA MET A 26 -12.14 -19.76 1.10
C MET A 26 -13.49 -20.22 1.69
N LEU A 27 -13.89 -19.63 2.81
CA LEU A 27 -15.15 -19.94 3.49
C LEU A 27 -16.36 -19.18 2.93
N GLY A 28 -16.14 -18.22 2.01
CA GLY A 28 -17.20 -17.37 1.48
C GLY A 28 -17.85 -16.47 2.53
N ILE A 29 -17.11 -16.12 3.59
CA ILE A 29 -17.60 -15.28 4.69
C ILE A 29 -16.78 -13.99 4.80
N ARG A 30 -17.33 -13.04 5.55
CA ARG A 30 -16.63 -11.80 5.89
C ARG A 30 -15.45 -12.04 6.83
N PRO A 31 -14.29 -11.36 6.65
CA PRO A 31 -13.13 -11.50 7.53
C PRO A 31 -13.44 -11.26 9.02
N GLU A 32 -14.34 -10.33 9.33
CA GLU A 32 -14.77 -10.03 10.70
C GLU A 32 -15.35 -11.27 11.39
N LYS A 33 -16.09 -12.10 10.64
CA LYS A 33 -16.65 -13.36 11.16
C LYS A 33 -15.55 -14.38 11.45
N VAL A 34 -14.51 -14.44 10.62
CA VAL A 34 -13.33 -15.30 10.89
C VAL A 34 -12.65 -14.87 12.18
N TYR A 35 -12.44 -13.57 12.41
CA TYR A 35 -11.81 -13.08 13.64
C TYR A 35 -12.67 -13.33 14.88
N ALA A 36 -14.00 -13.25 14.77
CA ALA A 36 -14.92 -13.61 15.84
C ALA A 36 -14.81 -15.11 16.21
N LEU A 37 -14.81 -15.99 15.21
CA LEU A 37 -14.65 -17.45 15.42
C LEU A 37 -13.28 -17.79 16.00
N VAL A 38 -12.21 -17.14 15.53
CA VAL A 38 -10.85 -17.29 16.10
C VAL A 38 -10.84 -16.93 17.59
N LYS A 39 -11.53 -15.85 17.97
CA LYS A 39 -11.64 -15.41 19.37
C LYS A 39 -12.44 -16.40 20.21
N GLU A 40 -13.58 -16.88 19.70
CA GLU A 40 -14.42 -17.91 20.36
C GLU A 40 -13.65 -19.21 20.57
N LEU A 41 -12.83 -19.61 19.59
CA LEU A 41 -12.00 -20.82 19.64
C LEU A 41 -10.75 -20.66 20.51
N GLY A 42 -10.50 -19.49 21.10
CA GLY A 42 -9.32 -19.23 21.94
C GLY A 42 -7.99 -19.30 21.17
N LEU A 43 -8.02 -19.18 19.84
CA LEU A 43 -6.83 -19.29 18.99
C LEU A 43 -6.01 -18.00 19.11
N LYS A 44 -4.97 -18.03 19.94
CA LYS A 44 -3.99 -16.94 20.06
C LYS A 44 -2.81 -17.22 19.14
N LYS A 45 -2.64 -16.40 18.10
CA LYS A 45 -1.36 -16.37 17.38
C LYS A 45 -0.37 -15.75 18.35
N GLN A 46 0.66 -16.50 18.75
CA GLN A 46 1.84 -15.88 19.33
C GLN A 46 2.45 -15.04 18.21
N LEU A 47 2.08 -13.77 18.17
CA LEU A 47 2.78 -12.82 17.33
C LEU A 47 4.16 -12.69 17.97
N PRO A 48 5.25 -12.91 17.22
CA PRO A 48 6.55 -12.49 17.73
C PRO A 48 6.42 -11.01 18.09
N PRO A 49 7.06 -10.57 19.19
CA PRO A 49 7.06 -9.15 19.54
C PRO A 49 7.43 -8.36 18.29
N PRO A 50 6.72 -7.24 18.00
CA PRO A 50 7.02 -6.45 16.83
C PRO A 50 8.52 -6.18 16.85
N VAL A 51 9.22 -6.59 15.79
CA VAL A 51 10.63 -6.29 15.65
C VAL A 51 10.70 -4.77 15.55
N ILE A 52 11.00 -4.11 16.67
CA ILE A 52 11.26 -2.68 16.72
C ILE A 52 12.57 -2.53 15.96
N LYS A 53 12.48 -2.37 14.64
CA LYS A 53 13.61 -1.92 13.86
C LYS A 53 13.96 -0.54 14.41
N PRO A 54 15.21 -0.30 14.83
CA PRO A 54 15.63 1.05 15.20
C PRO A 54 15.26 1.98 14.04
N LYS A 55 14.72 3.16 14.37
CA LYS A 55 14.52 4.21 13.36
C LYS A 55 15.83 4.33 12.60
N ALA A 56 15.76 4.29 11.27
CA ALA A 56 16.94 4.44 10.44
C ALA A 56 17.66 5.72 10.89
N ASP A 57 18.93 5.58 11.25
CA ASP A 57 19.78 6.71 11.57
C ASP A 57 19.93 7.55 10.30
N MET A 58 19.24 8.68 10.24
CA MET A 58 19.28 9.59 9.08
C MET A 58 20.69 10.17 8.86
N GLY A 59 21.60 10.06 9.84
CA GLY A 59 23.01 10.45 9.72
C GLY A 59 23.87 9.43 8.97
N LYS A 60 23.36 8.22 8.75
CA LYS A 60 24.00 7.16 7.95
C LYS A 60 23.12 6.78 6.78
N ASN A 61 22.69 7.76 6.01
CA ASN A 61 22.25 7.44 4.66
C ASN A 61 23.52 7.02 3.90
N PRO A 62 23.70 5.76 3.44
CA PRO A 62 24.66 5.51 2.38
C PRO A 62 24.31 6.54 1.32
N THR A 63 25.29 7.37 0.92
CA THR A 63 25.17 8.48 -0.03
C THR A 63 23.98 8.22 -0.94
N PRO A 64 22.91 9.04 -0.94
CA PRO A 64 21.65 8.68 -1.58
C PRO A 64 21.99 8.15 -2.96
N ILE A 65 21.95 6.82 -3.12
CA ILE A 65 22.15 6.19 -4.40
C ILE A 65 20.81 6.44 -5.06
N VAL A 66 20.65 7.66 -5.57
CA VAL A 66 19.65 7.94 -6.58
C VAL A 66 20.00 6.91 -7.65
N PRO A 67 19.12 5.92 -7.91
CA PRO A 67 19.34 5.04 -9.04
C PRO A 67 19.62 5.96 -10.22
N ASN A 68 20.73 5.75 -10.92
CA ASN A 68 21.13 6.62 -12.02
C ASN A 68 19.98 6.55 -13.04
N GLY A 69 19.06 7.51 -12.92
CA GLY A 69 17.93 7.61 -13.81
C GLY A 69 18.54 7.80 -15.18
N ASN A 70 17.98 7.14 -16.18
CA ASN A 70 18.25 7.56 -17.55
C ASN A 70 17.59 8.95 -17.73
N ASP A 71 18.26 9.96 -17.19
CA ASP A 71 17.93 11.38 -17.25
C ASP A 71 18.60 12.02 -18.48
N GLU A 72 19.27 11.20 -19.31
CA GLU A 72 19.78 11.62 -20.61
C GLU A 72 18.61 12.14 -21.46
N GLY A 73 18.72 13.40 -21.87
CA GLY A 73 17.67 14.08 -22.64
C GLY A 73 16.43 14.48 -21.83
N LYS A 74 16.51 14.57 -20.49
CA LYS A 74 15.45 15.16 -19.66
C LYS A 74 15.92 16.42 -18.95
N ILE A 75 15.01 17.39 -18.81
CA ILE A 75 15.24 18.66 -18.13
C ILE A 75 14.26 18.83 -16.96
N PRO A 76 14.68 19.46 -15.85
CA PRO A 76 13.81 19.76 -14.73
C PRO A 76 12.86 20.92 -15.07
N LEU A 77 11.57 20.71 -14.90
CA LEU A 77 10.51 21.71 -14.95
C LEU A 77 9.94 21.92 -13.54
N ARG A 78 10.08 23.13 -13.02
CA ARG A 78 9.52 23.51 -11.72
C ARG A 78 8.04 23.86 -11.86
N ILE A 79 7.19 23.18 -11.11
CA ILE A 79 5.75 23.46 -11.07
C ILE A 79 5.45 24.49 -9.97
N ASP A 80 6.04 24.31 -8.78
CA ASP A 80 5.87 25.20 -7.63
C ASP A 80 7.12 25.16 -6.70
N CYS A 81 7.00 25.75 -5.50
CA CYS A 81 8.11 25.81 -4.54
C CYS A 81 8.58 24.44 -4.04
N ARG A 82 7.72 23.42 -4.07
CA ARG A 82 7.92 22.06 -3.54
C ARG A 82 7.94 20.97 -4.62
N THR A 83 7.52 21.27 -5.85
CA THR A 83 7.34 20.27 -6.90
C THR A 83 8.19 20.57 -8.14
N VAL A 84 9.03 19.60 -8.53
CA VAL A 84 9.81 19.58 -9.78
C VAL A 84 9.53 18.28 -10.51
N ILE A 85 9.30 18.35 -11.82
CA ILE A 85 9.11 17.18 -12.70
C ILE A 85 10.21 17.13 -13.75
N LEU A 86 10.58 15.94 -14.21
CA LEU A 86 11.50 15.76 -15.33
C LEU A 86 10.71 15.60 -16.62
N ILE A 87 11.00 16.44 -17.62
CA ILE A 87 10.38 16.38 -18.95
C ILE A 87 11.44 16.12 -20.01
N PRO A 88 11.12 15.50 -21.16
CA PRO A 88 12.05 15.40 -22.28
C PRO A 88 12.53 16.79 -22.72
N SER A 89 13.81 16.92 -23.09
CA SER A 89 14.42 18.18 -23.53
C SER A 89 13.81 18.73 -24.83
N THR A 90 13.16 17.87 -25.61
CA THR A 90 12.46 18.21 -26.85
C THR A 90 11.00 18.59 -26.64
N ALA A 91 10.48 18.46 -25.42
CA ALA A 91 9.08 18.71 -25.11
C ALA A 91 8.81 20.19 -24.80
N ASP A 92 7.58 20.65 -25.07
CA ASP A 92 7.11 21.96 -24.65
C ASP A 92 6.85 21.98 -23.12
N PRO A 93 7.56 22.80 -22.34
CA PRO A 93 7.38 22.89 -20.89
C PRO A 93 5.97 23.31 -20.48
N GLU A 94 5.30 24.18 -21.25
CA GLU A 94 3.99 24.71 -20.89
C GLU A 94 2.88 23.67 -21.08
N GLU A 95 2.96 22.85 -22.12
CA GLU A 95 2.04 21.71 -22.31
C GLU A 95 2.14 20.72 -21.15
N TYR A 96 3.35 20.35 -20.74
CA TYR A 96 3.58 19.42 -19.63
C TYR A 96 3.12 19.98 -18.30
N ARG A 97 3.34 21.27 -18.06
CA ARG A 97 2.83 21.98 -16.88
C ARG A 97 1.30 21.90 -16.82
N LYS A 98 0.61 22.23 -17.91
CA LYS A 98 -0.86 22.18 -18.00
C LYS A 98 -1.39 20.75 -17.84
N SER A 99 -0.74 19.76 -18.45
CA SER A 99 -1.10 18.35 -18.32
C SER A 99 -0.97 17.85 -16.87
N PHE A 100 0.14 18.19 -16.21
CA PHE A 100 0.39 17.84 -14.81
C PHE A 100 -0.66 18.47 -13.88
N LEU A 101 -0.94 19.77 -14.04
CA LEU A 101 -1.95 20.49 -13.26
C LEU A 101 -3.36 19.92 -13.49
N ARG A 102 -3.72 19.59 -14.73
CA ARG A 102 -5.01 18.96 -15.04
C ARG A 102 -5.16 17.60 -14.34
N LYS A 103 -4.11 16.78 -14.36
CA LYS A 103 -4.11 15.43 -13.78
C LYS A 103 -4.16 15.46 -12.25
N THR A 104 -3.48 16.41 -11.61
CA THR A 104 -3.48 16.58 -10.16
C THR A 104 -4.80 17.15 -9.65
N ASN A 105 -5.35 18.15 -10.34
CA ASN A 105 -6.66 18.74 -10.00
C ASN A 105 -7.83 17.78 -10.24
N SER A 106 -7.78 16.97 -11.31
CA SER A 106 -8.81 15.95 -11.57
C SER A 106 -8.90 14.90 -10.46
N LYS A 107 -7.75 14.42 -9.96
CA LYS A 107 -7.69 13.46 -8.83
C LYS A 107 -8.24 14.04 -7.53
N HIS A 108 -8.09 15.35 -7.32
CA HIS A 108 -8.63 16.01 -6.14
C HIS A 108 -10.17 16.02 -6.15
N SER A 109 -10.80 16.15 -7.34
CA SER A 109 -12.26 16.09 -7.46
C SER A 109 -12.85 14.70 -7.21
N SER A 110 -12.15 13.62 -7.61
CA SER A 110 -12.62 12.25 -7.38
C SER A 110 -12.55 11.81 -5.91
N LEU A 111 -11.62 12.39 -5.14
CA LEU A 111 -11.50 12.12 -3.70
C LEU A 111 -12.56 12.84 -2.86
N ILE A 112 -13.03 14.02 -3.31
CA ILE A 112 -14.05 14.79 -2.59
C ILE A 112 -15.46 14.21 -2.81
N ASN A 113 -15.73 13.64 -4.00
CA ASN A 113 -17.03 13.01 -4.31
C ASN A 113 -17.18 11.57 -3.77
N SER A 114 -16.24 11.10 -2.95
CA SER A 114 -16.25 9.76 -2.34
C SER A 114 -16.39 9.79 -0.81
N LEU A 115 -16.78 10.94 -0.24
CA LEU A 115 -17.06 11.14 1.18
C LEU A 115 -18.56 11.24 1.45
#